data_AF-A0A4U7D7G3-F1
#
_entry.id   AF-A0A4U7D7G3-F1
#
_cell.length_a   1.000
_cell.length_b   1.000
_cell.length_c   1.000
_cell.angle_alpha   90.00
_cell.angle_beta   90.00
_cell.angle_gamma   90.00
#
_symmetry.space_group_name_H-M   'P 1'
#
loop_
_entity.id
_entity.type
_entity.pdbx_description
1 polymer ?
#
loop_
_entity_poly.entity_id
_entity_poly.type
_entity_poly.pdbx_seq_one_letter_code
_entity_poly.pdbx_strand_id
1 'polypeptide(L)' 'MSEHELRVSKIRDGTVIDHVEGGQALNVLAILGIDGSEGFGVS' A
#
# COMPACT_ATOMS: atom_id res chain seq x y z
N MET A 1 21.46 15.76 5.25
CA MET A 1 20.60 14.57 5.37
C MET A 1 19.41 14.82 4.48
N SER A 2 19.10 13.94 3.54
CA SER A 2 17.90 14.10 2.70
C SER A 2 16.69 14.03 3.61
N GLU A 3 15.84 15.05 3.60
CA GLU A 3 14.55 14.95 4.30
C GLU A 3 13.73 13.84 3.64
N HIS A 4 13.39 12.82 4.42
CA HIS A 4 12.48 11.78 3.98
C HIS A 4 11.06 12.29 4.16
N GLU A 5 10.48 12.81 3.09
CA GLU A 5 9.06 13.12 3.06
C GLU A 5 8.24 11.84 2.90
N LEU A 6 7.21 11.71 3.72
CA LEU A 6 6.23 10.64 3.60
C LEU A 6 5.32 10.94 2.40
N ARG A 7 5.39 10.09 1.38
CA ARG A 7 4.48 10.17 0.22
C ARG A 7 3.04 9.81 0.58
N VAL A 8 2.88 8.95 1.58
CA VAL A 8 1.59 8.48 2.10
C VAL A 8 1.57 8.70 3.60
N SER A 9 0.43 9.17 4.11
CA SER A 9 0.26 9.37 5.56
C SER A 9 0.27 8.04 6.30
N LYS A 10 0.70 8.05 7.57
CA LYS A 10 0.64 6.85 8.42
C LYS A 10 -0.81 6.38 8.58
N ILE A 11 -1.03 5.06 8.60
CA ILE A 11 -2.33 4.47 8.92
C ILE A 11 -2.50 4.37 10.44
N ARG A 12 -3.76 4.46 10.89
CA ARG A 12 -4.12 4.26 12.30
C ARG A 12 -4.30 2.78 12.62
N ASP A 13 -5.03 2.07 11.76
CA ASP A 13 -5.38 0.66 11.89
C ASP A 13 -5.37 0.02 10.50
N GLY A 14 -4.80 -1.18 10.35
CA GLY A 14 -4.73 -1.89 9.07
C GLY A 14 -3.44 -2.68 8.90
N THR A 15 -3.12 -3.00 7.64
CA THR A 15 -1.95 -3.81 7.26
C THR A 15 -1.00 -2.98 6.40
N VAL A 16 0.29 -3.02 6.73
CA VAL A 16 1.36 -2.43 5.89
C VAL A 16 2.12 -3.58 5.24
N ILE A 17 2.09 -3.63 3.90
CA ILE A 17 2.90 -4.55 3.11
C ILE A 17 4.11 -3.76 2.62
N ASP A 18 5.24 -3.97 3.28
CA ASP A 18 6.48 -3.25 2.99
C ASP A 18 7.40 -4.09 2.10
N HIS A 19 8.41 -3.44 1.51
CA HIS A 19 9.45 -4.07 0.69
C HIS A 19 8.93 -4.82 -0.55
N VAL A 20 7.84 -4.36 -1.14
CA VAL A 20 7.38 -4.83 -2.45
C VAL A 20 8.35 -4.33 -3.53
N GLU A 21 8.79 -5.22 -4.41
CA GLU A 21 9.63 -4.82 -5.55
C GLU A 21 8.94 -3.78 -6.43
N GLY A 22 9.73 -2.88 -7.03
CA GLY A 22 9.22 -1.83 -7.89
C GLY A 22 8.34 -2.38 -9.02
N GLY A 23 7.12 -1.87 -9.13
CA GLY A 23 6.14 -2.30 -10.13
C GLY A 23 5.31 -3.53 -9.74
N GLN A 24 5.55 -4.17 -8.59
CA GLN A 24 4.81 -5.37 -8.16
C GLN A 24 3.57 -5.07 -7.29
N ALA A 25 3.35 -3.83 -6.87
CA ALA A 25 2.25 -3.49 -5.96
C ALA A 25 0.86 -3.92 -6.47
N LEU A 26 0.57 -3.74 -7.77
CA LEU A 26 -0.70 -4.16 -8.36
C LEU A 26 -0.87 -5.68 -8.40
N ASN A 27 0.23 -6.43 -8.58
CA ASN A 27 0.20 -7.89 -8.55
C ASN A 27 -0.09 -8.41 -7.13
N VAL A 28 0.45 -7.75 -6.10
CA VAL A 28 0.15 -8.07 -4.70
C VAL A 28 -1.35 -7.88 -4.41
N LEU A 29 -1.94 -6.77 -4.85
CA LEU A 29 -3.39 -6.55 -4.70
C LEU A 29 -4.20 -7.65 -5.39
N ALA A 30 -3.84 -8.02 -6.63
CA ALA A 30 -4.52 -9.07 -7.38
C ALA A 30 -4.43 -10.45 -6.69
N ILE A 31 -3.27 -10.82 -6.15
CA ILE A 31 -3.08 -12.08 -5.41
C ILE A 31 -3.94 -12.12 -4.14
N LEU A 32 -4.06 -10.99 -3.45
CA LEU A 32 -4.91 -10.86 -2.26
C LEU A 32 -6.40 -10.71 -2.60
N GLY A 33 -6.75 -10.61 -3.89
CA GLY A 33 -8.12 -10.41 -4.35
C GLY A 33 -8.69 -9.03 -3.98
N ILE A 34 -7.84 -8.02 -3.81
CA ILE A 34 -8.24 -6.65 -3.48
C ILE A 34 -8.45 -5.89 -4.79
N ASP A 35 -9.69 -5.53 -5.09
CA ASP A 35 -10.07 -4.84 -6.33
C ASP A 35 -10.70 -3.45 -6.12
N GLY A 36 -10.94 -3.06 -4.86
CA GLY A 36 -11.48 -1.76 -4.49
C GLY A 36 -13.00 -1.74 -4.36
N SER A 37 -13.68 -2.88 -4.50
CA SER A 37 -15.13 -3.01 -4.29
C SER A 37 -15.53 -3.11 -2.81
N GLU A 38 -14.57 -3.35 -1.92
CA GLU A 38 -14.79 -3.69 -0.51
C GLU A 38 -15.03 -2.47 0.40
N GLY A 39 -14.85 -1.26 -0.14
CA GLY A 39 -15.13 0.00 0.58
C GLY A 39 -14.09 0.41 1.62
N PHE A 40 -12.96 -0.30 1.74
CA PHE A 40 -11.81 0.15 2.52
C PHE A 40 -10.81 0.91 1.63
N GLY A 41 -10.07 1.85 2.24
CA GLY A 41 -9.06 2.64 1.53
C GLY A 41 -7.78 1.85 1.28
N VAL A 42 -7.19 2.02 0.10
CA VAL A 42 -5.88 1.50 -0.32
C VAL A 42 -5.07 2.67 -0.88
N SER A 43 -3.82 2.82 -0.46
CA SER A 43 -2.95 3.97 -0.76
C SER A 43 -1.48 3.59 -0.78
#